data_AF-A0A061PBR9-F1
#
_entry.id   AF-A0A061PBR9-F1
#
_cell.length_a   1.000
_cell.length_b   1.000
_cell.length_c   1.000
_cell.angle_alpha   90.00
_cell.angle_beta   90.00
_cell.angle_gamma   90.00
#
_symmetry.space_group_name_H-M   'P 1'
#
loop_
_entity.id
_entity.type
_entity.pdbx_description
1 polymer ?
#
loop_
_entity_poly.entity_id
_entity_poly.type
_entity_poly.pdbx_seq_one_letter_code
_entity_poly.pdbx_strand_id
1 'polypeptide(L)'
;MDGEKYVTYIQRFFSQYPEEPRVYTFFLDGVFHWMESDYIIGEILMASDEDLKEVHQILKSMVHTEDSIHRFLELMAKAYVIAE
;
A
#
# COMPACT_ATOMS: atom_id res chain seq x y z
N MET A 1 0.99 -22.35 -8.23
CA MET A 1 0.86 -21.73 -9.57
C MET A 1 -0.09 -20.52 -9.58
N ASP A 2 -0.41 -19.91 -8.43
CA ASP A 2 -1.14 -18.63 -8.33
C ASP A 2 -0.25 -17.45 -7.91
N GLY A 3 1.02 -17.72 -7.55
CA GLY A 3 2.07 -16.78 -7.14
C GLY A 3 2.30 -15.60 -8.08
N GLU A 4 2.73 -15.92 -9.30
CA GLU A 4 3.13 -14.93 -10.31
C GLU A 4 1.98 -14.02 -10.76
N LYS A 5 0.72 -14.44 -10.58
CA LYS A 5 -0.44 -13.66 -11.02
C LYS A 5 -0.71 -12.46 -10.11
N TYR A 6 -0.54 -12.60 -8.79
CA TYR A 6 -0.84 -11.49 -7.88
C TYR A 6 0.28 -10.46 -7.82
N VAL A 7 1.56 -10.87 -7.85
CA VAL A 7 2.70 -9.93 -7.88
C VAL A 7 2.60 -9.05 -9.12
N THR A 8 2.40 -9.66 -10.29
CA THR A 8 2.22 -8.93 -11.55
C THR A 8 0.99 -8.00 -11.51
N TYR A 9 -0.10 -8.42 -10.86
CA TYR A 9 -1.29 -7.59 -10.68
C TYR A 9 -0.97 -6.35 -9.84
N ILE A 10 -0.32 -6.52 -8.70
CA ILE A 10 0.02 -5.43 -7.77
C ILE A 10 0.97 -4.43 -8.44
N GLN A 11 2.02 -4.93 -9.11
CA GLN A 11 2.95 -4.08 -9.86
C GLN A 11 2.22 -3.26 -10.93
N ARG A 12 1.32 -3.89 -11.69
CA ARG A 12 0.52 -3.18 -12.70
C ARG A 12 -0.47 -2.21 -12.07
N PHE A 13 -1.04 -2.55 -10.92
CA PHE A 13 -1.96 -1.67 -10.20
C PHE A 13 -1.23 -0.39 -9.80
N PHE A 14 -0.07 -0.51 -9.16
CA PHE A 14 0.71 0.65 -8.72
C PHE A 14 1.48 1.36 -9.85
N SER A 15 1.51 0.80 -11.06
CA SER A 15 1.95 1.55 -12.25
C SER A 15 0.85 2.45 -12.83
N GLN A 16 -0.38 2.34 -12.32
CA GLN A 16 -1.56 3.09 -12.79
C GLN A 16 -2.18 3.96 -11.69
N TYR A 17 -1.96 3.61 -10.43
CA TYR A 17 -2.55 4.25 -9.26
C TYR A 17 -1.52 4.40 -8.12
N PRO A 18 -1.66 5.40 -7.24
CA PRO A 18 -2.54 6.55 -7.39
C PRO A 18 -2.16 7.40 -8.61
N GLU A 19 -3.09 8.19 -9.11
CA GLU A 19 -2.82 9.11 -10.23
C GLU A 19 -1.88 10.24 -9.78
N GLU A 20 -2.04 10.72 -8.56
CA GLU A 20 -1.23 11.79 -7.97
C GLU A 20 -0.59 11.32 -6.65
N PRO A 21 0.69 11.60 -6.42
CA PRO A 21 1.32 11.26 -5.15
C PRO A 21 0.71 12.08 -3.99
N ARG A 22 0.66 11.49 -2.80
CA ARG A 22 0.25 12.18 -1.56
C ARG A 22 1.22 11.89 -0.42
N VAL A 23 1.19 12.79 0.55
CA VAL A 23 1.88 12.63 1.83
C VAL A 23 0.85 12.27 2.89
N TYR A 24 1.16 11.26 3.68
CA TYR A 24 0.39 10.86 4.86
C TYR A 24 1.08 11.36 6.12
N THR A 25 0.30 11.97 7.01
CA THR A 25 0.79 12.42 8.31
C THR A 25 -0.10 11.87 9.41
N PHE A 26 0.50 11.23 10.40
CA PHE A 26 -0.22 10.69 11.55
C PHE A 26 0.66 10.65 12.80
N PHE A 27 0.02 10.56 13.97
CA PHE A 27 0.70 10.31 15.22
C PHE A 27 0.47 8.86 15.65
N LEU A 28 1.54 8.19 16.06
CA LEU A 28 1.49 6.86 16.67
C LEU A 28 2.48 6.83 17.83
N ASP A 29 2.03 6.38 19.01
CA ASP A 29 2.84 6.29 20.23
C ASP A 29 3.63 7.58 20.58
N GLY A 30 3.03 8.74 20.30
CA GLY A 30 3.60 10.05 20.57
C GLY A 30 4.64 10.53 19.54
N VAL A 31 4.91 9.74 18.51
CA VAL A 31 5.81 10.09 17.40
C VAL A 31 4.98 10.61 16.22
N PHE A 32 5.44 11.70 15.61
CA PHE A 32 4.87 12.23 14.38
C PHE A 32 5.50 11.53 13.18
N HIS A 33 4.68 10.91 12.34
CA HIS A 33 5.11 10.26 11.11
C HIS A 33 4.68 11.08 9.90
N TRP A 34 5.57 11.13 8.92
CA TRP A 34 5.40 11.79 7.64
C TRP A 34 5.93 10.84 6.57
N MET A 35 5.06 10.38 5.66
CA MET A 35 5.41 9.33 4.70
C MET A 35 4.80 9.64 3.33
N GLU A 36 5.61 9.51 2.27
CA GLU A 36 5.16 9.67 0.89
C GLU A 36 4.48 8.40 0.38
N SER A 37 3.47 8.55 -0.48
CA SER A 37 2.77 7.43 -1.12
C SER A 37 3.73 6.50 -1.84
N ASP A 38 4.70 7.06 -2.55
CA ASP A 38 5.64 6.30 -3.38
C ASP A 38 6.57 5.44 -2.53
N TYR A 39 6.96 5.95 -1.35
CA TYR A 39 7.72 5.19 -0.37
C TYR A 39 6.91 3.97 0.11
N ILE A 40 5.65 4.17 0.50
CA ILE A 40 4.77 3.09 0.96
C ILE A 40 4.51 2.06 -0.15
N ILE A 41 4.31 2.51 -1.38
CA ILE A 41 4.18 1.61 -2.54
C ILE A 41 5.45 0.76 -2.71
N GLY A 42 6.63 1.38 -2.55
CA GLY A 42 7.91 0.68 -2.56
C GLY A 42 7.97 -0.42 -1.50
N GLU A 43 7.62 -0.11 -0.25
CA GLU A 43 7.58 -1.08 0.85
C GLU A 43 6.61 -2.23 0.56
N ILE A 44 5.42 -1.94 0.03
CA ILE A 44 4.45 -2.97 -0.37
C ILE A 44 5.04 -3.88 -1.45
N LEU A 45 5.69 -3.32 -2.47
CA LEU A 45 6.26 -4.09 -3.58
C LEU A 45 7.46 -4.95 -3.17
N MET A 46 8.11 -4.63 -2.04
CA MET A 46 9.21 -5.40 -1.44
C MET A 46 8.75 -6.36 -0.35
N ALA A 47 7.46 -6.36 0.00
CA ALA A 47 6.91 -7.21 1.05
C ALA A 47 6.98 -8.70 0.71
N SER A 48 6.75 -9.55 1.72
CA SER A 48 6.80 -11.00 1.55
C SER A 48 5.69 -11.51 0.63
N ASP A 49 5.86 -12.72 0.09
CA ASP A 49 4.82 -13.38 -0.71
C ASP A 49 3.49 -13.58 0.04
N GLU A 50 3.55 -13.70 1.37
CA GLU A 50 2.37 -13.83 2.22
C GLU A 50 1.62 -12.50 2.32
N ASP A 51 2.34 -11.42 2.62
CA ASP A 51 1.78 -10.07 2.70
C ASP A 51 1.20 -9.61 1.35
N LEU A 52 1.92 -9.90 0.25
CA LEU A 52 1.46 -9.56 -1.10
C LEU A 52 0.16 -10.29 -1.47
N LYS A 53 -0.08 -11.51 -0.96
CA LYS A 53 -1.37 -12.17 -1.17
C LYS A 53 -2.50 -11.43 -0.46
N GLU A 54 -2.28 -10.97 0.77
CA GLU A 54 -3.27 -10.21 1.52
C GLU A 54 -3.57 -8.87 0.84
N VAL A 55 -2.52 -8.13 0.45
CA VAL A 55 -2.64 -6.88 -0.32
C VAL A 55 -3.45 -7.10 -1.58
N HIS A 56 -3.16 -8.16 -2.36
CA HIS A 56 -3.92 -8.46 -3.58
C HIS A 56 -5.42 -8.70 -3.31
N GLN A 57 -5.77 -9.37 -2.21
CA GLN A 57 -7.18 -9.57 -1.84
C GLN A 57 -7.86 -8.26 -1.46
N ILE A 58 -7.18 -7.40 -0.69
CA ILE A 58 -7.69 -6.07 -0.30
C ILE A 58 -7.93 -5.24 -1.56
N LEU A 59 -6.92 -5.11 -2.42
CA LEU A 59 -7.03 -4.36 -3.66
C LEU A 59 -8.17 -4.87 -4.54
N LYS A 60 -8.38 -6.19 -4.65
CA LYS A 60 -9.51 -6.73 -5.42
C LYS A 60 -10.89 -6.45 -4.84
N SER A 61 -10.99 -6.24 -3.53
CA SER A 61 -12.27 -6.07 -2.84
C SER A 61 -12.70 -4.61 -2.68
N MET A 62 -11.76 -3.66 -2.82
CA MET A 62 -12.05 -2.23 -2.73
C MET A 62 -12.46 -1.63 -4.08
N VAL A 63 -13.23 -0.55 -4.02
CA VAL A 63 -13.43 0.35 -5.18
C VAL A 63 -12.10 1.03 -5.49
N HIS A 64 -11.76 1.22 -6.77
CA HIS A 64 -10.54 1.90 -7.21
C HIS A 64 -10.83 3.35 -7.58
N THR A 65 -11.00 4.20 -6.58
CA THR A 65 -10.96 5.65 -6.74
C THR A 65 -9.68 6.19 -6.09
N GLU A 66 -9.27 7.38 -6.51
CA GLU A 66 -8.07 8.02 -5.96
C GLU A 66 -8.11 8.09 -4.42
N ASP A 67 -9.25 8.52 -3.86
CA ASP A 67 -9.40 8.61 -2.41
C ASP A 67 -9.41 7.24 -1.71
N SER A 68 -9.96 6.19 -2.32
CA SER A 68 -9.94 4.86 -1.69
C SER A 68 -8.52 4.28 -1.71
N ILE A 69 -7.77 4.50 -2.80
CA ILE A 69 -6.38 4.08 -2.95
C ILE A 69 -5.50 4.78 -1.91
N HIS A 70 -5.62 6.10 -1.77
CA HIS A 70 -4.86 6.82 -0.75
C HIS A 70 -5.25 6.42 0.67
N ARG A 71 -6.53 6.13 0.93
CA ARG A 71 -6.95 5.62 2.23
C ARG A 71 -6.33 4.25 2.52
N PHE A 72 -6.24 3.38 1.53
CA PHE A 72 -5.53 2.11 1.65
C PHE A 72 -4.04 2.34 1.95
N LEU A 73 -3.37 3.19 1.19
CA LEU A 73 -1.94 3.49 1.38
C LEU A 73 -1.66 4.16 2.74
N GLU A 74 -2.53 5.04 3.24
CA GLU A 74 -2.40 5.60 4.58
C GLU A 74 -2.51 4.52 5.68
N LEU A 75 -3.39 3.53 5.48
CA LEU A 75 -3.49 2.38 6.40
C LEU A 75 -2.23 1.52 6.34
N MET A 76 -1.67 1.29 5.15
CA MET A 76 -0.40 0.58 4.99
C MET A 76 0.77 1.33 5.62
N ALA A 77 0.80 2.66 5.53
CA ALA A 77 1.78 3.49 6.22
C ALA A 77 1.75 3.30 7.74
N LYS A 78 0.55 3.23 8.33
CA LYS A 78 0.40 2.95 9.76
C LYS A 78 0.83 1.53 10.11
N ALA A 79 0.46 0.54 9.28
CA ALA A 79 0.84 -0.85 9.49
C ALA A 79 2.36 -1.05 9.45
N TYR A 80 3.04 -0.38 8.51
CA TYR A 80 4.50 -0.36 8.41
C TYR A 80 5.14 0.11 9.71
N VAL A 81 4.71 1.27 10.22
CA VAL A 81 5.27 1.82 11.47
C VAL A 81 5.00 0.90 12.68
N ILE A 82 3.85 0.23 12.73
CA ILE A 82 3.53 -0.71 13.83
C ILE A 82 4.42 -1.96 13.78
N ALA A 83 4.89 -2.35 12.61
CA ALA A 83 5.71 -3.54 12.41
C ALA A 83 7.21 -3.31 12.69
N GLU A 84 7.66 -2.06 12.70
CA GLU A 84 9.02 -1.65 13.12
C GLU A 84 9.20 -1.65 14.65
#